data_AF-A0A970RZW0-F1
#
_entry.id   AF-A0A970RZW0-F1
#
_cell.length_a   1.000
_cell.length_b   1.000
_cell.length_c   1.000
_cell.angle_alpha   90.00
_cell.angle_beta   90.00
_cell.angle_gamma   90.00
#
_symmetry.space_group_name_H-M   'P 1'
#
loop_
_entity.id
_entity.type
_entity.pdbx_description
1 polymer ?
#
loop_
_entity_poly.entity_id
_entity_poly.type
_entity_poly.pdbx_seq_one_letter_code
_entity_poly.pdbx_strand_id
1 'polypeptide(L)'
;MEKQVKIPLHKSGDIDAALGTFFDSFSKIIIAVAMLKNVLKMPGELVYGQIIVSTGFTVFLFSLFNTFLARSLGKETKNKDITALFGGISGTTVFVWLSAVMLPTYYHSGDAVFAWSVTVAVSVIFSLLQLVFSFFIGYIFKYIPREALMGATVGGALTWMILSPLGEAYTAPWVIIPTLFILFTFYMGEIKPKFGSPALIAIGIGTAIAWLSGLMHINSLQESFSNIGFYLPSFQFGLLTSKALQTALNYLPLILAYLLAELTADMQAFAQAEGNGEYYPRRT
;
A
#
# COMPACT_ATOMS: atom_id res chain seq x y z
N MET A 1 13.10 -43.08 1.31
CA MET A 1 12.06 -42.10 1.70
C MET A 1 12.72 -40.74 1.82
N GLU A 2 12.53 -39.85 0.86
CA GLU A 2 12.98 -38.46 1.00
C GLU A 2 12.27 -37.81 2.19
N LYS A 3 13.03 -37.23 3.12
CA LYS A 3 12.48 -36.50 4.27
C LYS A 3 11.62 -35.34 3.77
N GLN A 4 10.31 -35.40 3.97
CA GLN A 4 9.41 -34.27 3.72
C GLN A 4 9.88 -33.07 4.53
N VAL A 5 10.23 -31.99 3.84
CA VAL A 5 10.62 -30.72 4.46
C VAL A 5 9.36 -30.09 5.06
N LYS A 6 9.25 -30.09 6.39
CA LYS A 6 8.17 -29.43 7.11
C LYS A 6 8.41 -27.92 7.11
N ILE A 7 7.59 -27.17 6.38
CA ILE A 7 7.62 -25.71 6.37
C ILE A 7 6.91 -25.20 7.63
N PRO A 8 7.54 -24.28 8.40
CA PRO A 8 6.90 -23.67 9.56
C PRO A 8 5.65 -22.86 9.16
N LEU A 9 4.67 -22.76 10.05
CA LEU A 9 3.45 -21.97 9.80
C LEU A 9 3.68 -20.46 9.93
N HIS A 10 4.61 -20.05 10.78
CA HIS A 10 5.02 -18.67 10.98
C HIS A 10 6.47 -18.64 11.49
N LYS A 11 7.15 -17.54 11.24
CA LYS A 11 8.43 -17.14 11.84
C LYS A 11 8.25 -15.82 12.58
N SER A 12 9.18 -15.50 13.49
CA SER A 12 9.16 -14.22 14.20
C SER A 12 9.22 -13.02 13.24
N GLY A 13 9.99 -13.13 12.16
CA GLY A 13 10.08 -12.09 11.12
C GLY A 13 8.76 -11.84 10.37
N ASP A 14 7.87 -12.83 10.29
CA ASP A 14 6.58 -12.68 9.61
C ASP A 14 5.65 -11.72 10.38
N ILE A 15 5.75 -11.72 11.72
CA ILE A 15 4.97 -10.83 12.58
C ILE A 15 5.48 -9.40 12.42
N ASP A 16 6.79 -9.20 12.45
CA ASP A 16 7.40 -7.88 12.27
C ASP A 16 7.08 -7.31 10.87
N ALA A 17 7.15 -8.14 9.82
CA ALA A 17 6.78 -7.76 8.47
C ALA A 17 5.27 -7.41 8.36
N ALA A 18 4.39 -8.23 8.93
CA ALA A 18 2.95 -7.98 8.93
C ALA A 18 2.59 -6.68 9.65
N LEU A 19 3.20 -6.42 10.82
CA LEU A 19 3.00 -5.18 11.55
C LEU A 19 3.53 -3.96 10.77
N GLY A 20 4.71 -4.08 10.17
CA GLY A 20 5.29 -3.04 9.33
C GLY A 20 4.36 -2.66 8.16
N THR A 21 3.91 -3.65 7.39
CA THR A 21 3.02 -3.43 6.26
C THR A 21 1.63 -2.95 6.69
N PHE A 22 1.14 -3.39 7.85
CA PHE A 22 -0.11 -2.92 8.43
C PHE A 22 -0.07 -1.40 8.72
N PHE A 23 0.93 -0.93 9.46
CA PHE A 23 1.06 0.51 9.78
C PHE A 23 1.32 1.37 8.53
N ASP A 24 2.07 0.83 7.58
CA ASP A 24 2.31 1.46 6.28
C ASP A 24 1.00 1.61 5.47
N SER A 25 0.17 0.57 5.43
CA SER A 25 -1.13 0.59 4.73
C SER A 25 -2.17 1.44 5.46
N PHE A 26 -2.16 1.42 6.79
CA PHE A 26 -3.09 2.17 7.63
C PHE A 26 -2.98 3.68 7.42
N SER A 27 -1.75 4.20 7.35
CA SER A 27 -1.49 5.62 7.06
C SER A 27 -2.12 6.05 5.71
N LYS A 28 -2.04 5.20 4.69
CA LYS A 28 -2.65 5.46 3.37
C LYS A 28 -4.17 5.46 3.42
N ILE A 29 -4.76 4.57 4.22
CA ILE A 29 -6.21 4.53 4.44
C ILE A 29 -6.69 5.83 5.09
N ILE A 30 -5.99 6.35 6.10
CA ILE A 30 -6.37 7.61 6.77
C ILE A 30 -6.43 8.75 5.75
N ILE A 31 -5.40 8.88 4.92
CA ILE A 31 -5.33 9.95 3.92
C ILE A 31 -6.43 9.75 2.85
N ALA A 32 -6.66 8.51 2.41
CA ALA A 32 -7.75 8.20 1.49
C ALA A 32 -9.12 8.56 2.08
N VAL A 33 -9.40 8.20 3.33
CA VAL A 33 -10.66 8.55 4.02
C VAL A 33 -10.83 10.07 4.11
N ALA A 34 -9.77 10.79 4.50
CA ALA A 34 -9.79 12.24 4.57
C ALA A 34 -10.15 12.84 3.21
N MET A 35 -9.57 12.34 2.13
CA MET A 35 -9.86 12.83 0.78
C MET A 35 -11.30 12.48 0.35
N LEU A 36 -11.75 11.23 0.52
CA LEU A 36 -13.08 10.78 0.13
C LEU A 36 -14.20 11.53 0.88
N LYS A 37 -14.04 11.73 2.19
CA LYS A 37 -15.04 12.42 3.03
C LYS A 37 -14.93 13.94 2.94
N ASN A 38 -13.74 14.49 3.11
CA ASN A 38 -13.60 15.94 3.29
C ASN A 38 -13.57 16.68 1.95
N VAL A 39 -12.99 16.08 0.90
CA VAL A 39 -12.88 16.69 -0.43
C VAL A 39 -14.04 16.26 -1.33
N LEU A 40 -14.27 14.95 -1.49
CA LEU A 40 -15.31 14.42 -2.38
C LEU A 40 -16.71 14.39 -1.75
N LYS A 41 -16.82 14.73 -0.46
CA LYS A 41 -18.10 14.75 0.28
C LYS A 41 -18.89 13.44 0.20
N MET A 42 -18.18 12.30 0.10
CA MET A 42 -18.84 10.99 0.10
C MET A 42 -19.49 10.68 1.45
N PRO A 43 -20.66 10.00 1.46
CA PRO A 43 -21.29 9.53 2.68
C PRO A 43 -20.36 8.61 3.47
N GLY A 44 -20.31 8.77 4.80
CA GLY A 44 -19.48 7.94 5.67
C GLY A 44 -19.81 6.45 5.57
N GLU A 45 -21.08 6.10 5.39
CA GLU A 45 -21.53 4.71 5.22
C GLU A 45 -20.91 4.05 3.99
N LEU A 46 -20.79 4.78 2.87
CA LEU A 46 -20.14 4.29 1.65
C LEU A 46 -18.63 4.11 1.87
N VAL A 47 -17.99 5.12 2.48
CA VAL A 47 -16.54 5.10 2.70
C VAL A 47 -16.13 4.00 3.68
N TYR A 48 -16.67 4.00 4.89
CA TYR A 48 -16.29 3.03 5.92
C TYR A 48 -16.91 1.66 5.68
N GLY A 49 -18.19 1.60 5.29
CA GLY A 49 -18.93 0.35 5.18
C GLY A 49 -18.61 -0.45 3.91
N GLN A 50 -18.22 0.22 2.82
CA GLN A 50 -17.93 -0.45 1.56
C GLN A 50 -16.47 -0.29 1.12
N ILE A 51 -15.96 0.93 0.97
CA ILE A 51 -14.63 1.15 0.39
C ILE A 51 -13.54 0.57 1.31
N ILE A 52 -13.47 1.01 2.57
CA ILE A 52 -12.41 0.59 3.50
C ILE A 52 -12.48 -0.91 3.79
N VAL A 53 -13.68 -1.44 3.98
CA VAL A 53 -13.90 -2.87 4.23
C VAL A 53 -13.49 -3.72 3.04
N SER A 54 -13.81 -3.29 1.82
CA SER A 54 -13.38 -3.97 0.60
C SER A 54 -11.86 -3.93 0.43
N THR A 55 -11.22 -2.80 0.76
CA THR A 55 -9.76 -2.69 0.73
C THR A 55 -9.11 -3.64 1.74
N GLY A 56 -9.58 -3.66 2.99
CA GLY A 56 -9.09 -4.59 4.02
C GLY A 56 -9.29 -6.06 3.62
N PHE A 57 -10.46 -6.39 3.06
CA PHE A 57 -10.75 -7.74 2.57
C PHE A 57 -9.84 -8.14 1.40
N THR A 58 -9.53 -7.20 0.49
CA THR A 58 -8.59 -7.43 -0.62
C THR A 58 -7.18 -7.72 -0.11
N VAL A 59 -6.70 -6.93 0.86
CA VAL A 59 -5.39 -7.16 1.50
C VAL A 59 -5.34 -8.52 2.18
N PHE A 60 -6.41 -8.91 2.87
CA PHE A 60 -6.53 -10.23 3.50
C PHE A 60 -6.45 -11.37 2.46
N LEU A 61 -7.26 -11.29 1.40
CA LEU A 61 -7.25 -12.30 0.33
C LEU A 61 -5.88 -12.40 -0.36
N PHE A 62 -5.25 -11.26 -0.64
CA PHE A 62 -3.94 -11.21 -1.27
C PHE A 62 -2.86 -11.81 -0.36
N SER A 63 -2.88 -11.51 0.93
CA SER A 63 -1.95 -12.10 1.92
C SER A 63 -2.14 -13.61 2.04
N LEU A 64 -3.39 -14.08 2.02
CA LEU A 64 -3.71 -15.50 2.05
C LEU A 64 -3.19 -16.21 0.80
N PHE A 65 -3.39 -15.61 -0.38
CA PHE A 65 -2.87 -16.11 -1.64
C PHE A 65 -1.33 -16.21 -1.64
N ASN A 66 -0.64 -15.16 -1.21
CA ASN A 66 0.83 -15.16 -1.09
C ASN A 66 1.33 -16.20 -0.10
N THR A 67 0.61 -16.42 0.99
CA THR A 67 0.93 -17.48 1.97
C THR A 67 0.86 -18.87 1.33
N PHE A 68 -0.17 -19.13 0.51
CA PHE A 68 -0.26 -20.40 -0.21
C PHE A 68 0.84 -20.57 -1.24
N LEU A 69 1.18 -19.51 -1.99
CA LEU A 69 2.27 -19.54 -2.97
C LEU A 69 3.63 -19.79 -2.32
N ALA A 70 3.97 -19.04 -1.26
CA ALA A 70 5.22 -19.22 -0.53
C ALA A 70 5.36 -20.64 0.02
N ARG A 71 4.28 -21.22 0.54
CA ARG A 71 4.29 -22.61 1.04
C ARG A 71 4.38 -23.65 -0.08
N SER A 72 3.78 -23.40 -1.24
CA SER A 72 3.93 -24.27 -2.41
C SER A 72 5.38 -24.25 -2.90
N LEU A 73 5.94 -23.06 -3.07
CA LEU A 73 7.29 -22.85 -3.56
C LEU A 73 8.35 -23.40 -2.59
N GLY A 74 8.18 -23.20 -1.28
CA GLY A 74 9.11 -23.76 -0.28
C GLY A 74 9.11 -25.30 -0.25
N LYS A 75 8.00 -25.94 -0.64
CA LYS A 75 7.93 -27.41 -0.72
C LYS A 75 8.66 -27.90 -1.97
N GLU A 76 8.47 -27.22 -3.08
CA GLU A 76 9.11 -27.52 -4.37
C GLU A 76 10.62 -27.32 -4.31
N THR A 77 11.06 -26.17 -3.79
CA THR A 77 12.48 -25.80 -3.67
C THR A 77 13.19 -26.42 -2.46
N LYS A 78 12.46 -27.13 -1.59
CA LYS A 78 12.93 -27.65 -0.30
C LYS A 78 13.53 -26.55 0.60
N ASN A 79 13.20 -25.27 0.36
CA ASN A 79 13.67 -24.12 1.10
C ASN A 79 12.66 -23.73 2.21
N LYS A 80 13.11 -23.76 3.47
CA LYS A 80 12.29 -23.37 4.64
C LYS A 80 12.32 -21.86 4.92
N ASP A 81 13.12 -21.12 4.16
CA ASP A 81 13.39 -19.70 4.38
C ASP A 81 12.58 -18.75 3.51
N ILE A 82 11.83 -19.30 2.55
CA ILE A 82 10.88 -18.52 1.75
C ILE A 82 9.83 -17.89 2.66
N THR A 83 9.77 -16.56 2.61
CA THR A 83 8.86 -15.76 3.43
C THR A 83 7.65 -15.35 2.59
N ALA A 84 6.45 -15.45 3.16
CA ALA A 84 5.25 -14.96 2.50
C ALA A 84 5.22 -13.43 2.54
N LEU A 85 5.11 -12.79 1.37
CA LEU A 85 4.94 -11.35 1.31
C LEU A 85 3.56 -10.96 1.86
N PHE A 86 3.54 -10.18 2.94
CA PHE A 86 2.30 -9.64 3.49
C PHE A 86 1.71 -8.61 2.51
N GLY A 87 0.41 -8.69 2.28
CA GLY A 87 -0.28 -7.79 1.37
C GLY A 87 -0.27 -6.35 1.88
N GLY A 88 0.22 -5.44 1.04
CA GLY A 88 0.23 -4.00 1.31
C GLY A 88 -0.61 -3.23 0.32
N ILE A 89 -0.94 -1.99 0.69
CA ILE A 89 -1.56 -1.04 -0.23
C ILE A 89 -0.44 -0.23 -0.90
N SER A 90 -0.37 -0.28 -2.24
CA SER A 90 0.57 0.57 -2.98
C SER A 90 0.24 2.03 -2.77
N GLY A 91 1.17 2.78 -2.18
CA GLY A 91 1.01 4.21 -1.92
C GLY A 91 0.87 4.96 -3.22
N THR A 92 1.86 4.83 -4.08
CA THR A 92 1.88 5.45 -5.41
C THR A 92 0.58 5.23 -6.17
N THR A 93 0.03 4.00 -6.18
CA THR A 93 -1.22 3.73 -6.90
C THR A 93 -2.40 4.44 -6.27
N VAL A 94 -2.57 4.34 -4.94
CA VAL A 94 -3.69 5.00 -4.24
C VAL A 94 -3.67 6.50 -4.54
N PHE A 95 -2.52 7.14 -4.43
CA PHE A 95 -2.44 8.58 -4.59
C PHE A 95 -2.60 9.06 -6.02
N VAL A 96 -2.06 8.31 -7.00
CA VAL A 96 -2.27 8.62 -8.43
C VAL A 96 -3.75 8.43 -8.78
N TRP A 97 -4.41 7.36 -8.33
CA TRP A 97 -5.84 7.14 -8.60
C TRP A 97 -6.72 8.18 -7.92
N LEU A 98 -6.44 8.50 -6.68
CA LEU A 98 -7.17 9.52 -5.94
C LEU A 98 -7.00 10.91 -6.57
N SER A 99 -5.77 11.32 -6.90
CA SER A 99 -5.47 12.70 -7.32
C SER A 99 -5.59 12.93 -8.83
N ALA A 100 -5.20 11.96 -9.66
CA ALA A 100 -5.13 12.11 -11.11
C ALA A 100 -6.33 11.50 -11.85
N VAL A 101 -7.10 10.61 -11.22
CA VAL A 101 -8.28 9.97 -11.84
C VAL A 101 -9.56 10.40 -11.15
N MET A 102 -9.70 10.08 -9.86
CA MET A 102 -10.93 10.28 -9.11
C MET A 102 -11.26 11.76 -8.96
N LEU A 103 -10.30 12.57 -8.52
CA LEU A 103 -10.53 13.99 -8.26
C LEU A 103 -10.89 14.80 -9.52
N PRO A 104 -10.18 14.68 -10.67
CA PRO A 104 -10.58 15.35 -11.91
C PRO A 104 -11.94 14.85 -12.42
N THR A 105 -12.21 13.54 -12.33
CA THR A 105 -13.52 13.00 -12.71
C THR A 105 -14.64 13.58 -11.86
N TYR A 106 -14.41 13.75 -10.55
CA TYR A 106 -15.35 14.39 -9.64
C TYR A 106 -15.58 15.86 -10.01
N TYR A 107 -14.53 16.63 -10.26
CA TYR A 107 -14.69 18.05 -10.65
C TYR A 107 -15.41 18.24 -11.98
N HIS A 108 -15.29 17.29 -12.91
CA HIS A 108 -16.02 17.36 -14.18
C HIS A 108 -17.47 16.85 -14.09
N SER A 109 -17.73 15.82 -13.28
CA SER A 109 -19.05 15.17 -13.23
C SER A 109 -19.95 15.68 -12.11
N GLY A 110 -19.37 16.23 -11.03
CA GLY A 110 -20.06 16.57 -9.79
C GLY A 110 -20.55 15.36 -8.98
N ASP A 111 -20.26 14.13 -9.41
CA ASP A 111 -20.78 12.90 -8.80
C ASP A 111 -19.62 12.05 -8.28
N ALA A 112 -19.54 11.92 -6.95
CA ALA A 112 -18.52 11.16 -6.27
C ALA A 112 -18.62 9.65 -6.54
N VAL A 113 -19.84 9.11 -6.64
CA VAL A 113 -20.06 7.68 -6.93
C VAL A 113 -19.66 7.36 -8.36
N PHE A 114 -19.96 8.26 -9.30
CA PHE A 114 -19.48 8.13 -10.68
C PHE A 114 -17.96 8.21 -10.76
N ALA A 115 -17.31 9.14 -10.05
CA ALA A 115 -15.85 9.23 -9.99
C ALA A 115 -15.21 7.97 -9.40
N TRP A 116 -15.82 7.40 -8.36
CA TRP A 116 -15.40 6.12 -7.80
C TRP A 116 -15.53 4.97 -8.80
N SER A 117 -16.67 4.88 -9.49
CA SER A 117 -16.92 3.90 -10.54
C SER A 117 -15.88 3.97 -11.68
N VAL A 118 -15.54 5.18 -12.16
CA VAL A 118 -14.49 5.38 -13.16
C VAL A 118 -13.12 4.93 -12.62
N THR A 119 -12.81 5.25 -11.37
CA THR A 119 -11.53 4.87 -10.75
C THR A 119 -11.40 3.35 -10.60
N VAL A 120 -12.49 2.65 -10.26
CA VAL A 120 -12.52 1.18 -10.25
C VAL A 120 -12.35 0.62 -11.65
N ALA A 121 -12.99 1.21 -12.67
CA ALA A 121 -12.81 0.80 -14.07
C ALA A 121 -11.36 0.98 -14.54
N VAL A 122 -10.73 2.11 -14.21
CA VAL A 122 -9.30 2.36 -14.45
C VAL A 122 -8.43 1.28 -13.78
N SER A 123 -8.72 0.93 -12.53
CA SER A 123 -7.99 -0.10 -11.78
C SER A 123 -8.11 -1.49 -12.42
N VAL A 124 -9.29 -1.83 -12.95
CA VAL A 124 -9.52 -3.09 -13.67
C VAL A 124 -8.72 -3.12 -14.98
N ILE A 125 -8.78 -2.05 -15.78
CA ILE A 125 -8.01 -1.96 -17.03
C ILE A 125 -6.50 -2.07 -16.73
N PHE A 126 -6.01 -1.33 -15.73
CA PHE A 126 -4.63 -1.41 -15.29
C PHE A 126 -4.22 -2.84 -14.90
N SER A 127 -5.02 -3.51 -14.06
CA SER A 127 -4.72 -4.87 -13.60
C SER A 127 -4.74 -5.89 -14.74
N LEU A 128 -5.65 -5.75 -15.70
CA LEU A 128 -5.70 -6.60 -16.90
C LEU A 128 -4.48 -6.40 -17.79
N LEU A 129 -4.08 -5.14 -17.99
CA LEU A 129 -2.86 -4.83 -18.75
C LEU A 129 -1.62 -5.37 -18.02
N GLN A 130 -1.52 -5.23 -16.71
CA GLN A 130 -0.43 -5.79 -15.91
C GLN A 130 -0.38 -7.31 -16.03
N LEU A 131 -1.52 -8.00 -15.97
CA LEU A 131 -1.59 -9.44 -16.21
C LEU A 131 -1.03 -9.80 -17.60
N VAL A 132 -1.44 -9.09 -18.65
CA VAL A 132 -0.95 -9.34 -20.02
C VAL A 132 0.56 -9.07 -20.13
N PHE A 133 1.04 -7.96 -19.56
CA PHE A 133 2.47 -7.59 -19.59
C PHE A 133 3.33 -8.54 -18.75
N SER A 134 2.78 -9.16 -17.71
CA SER A 134 3.52 -10.12 -16.86
C SER A 134 4.04 -11.33 -17.65
N PHE A 135 3.41 -11.70 -18.77
CA PHE A 135 3.91 -12.75 -19.68
C PHE A 135 5.12 -12.28 -20.50
N PHE A 136 5.23 -10.99 -20.79
CA PHE A 136 6.32 -10.43 -21.61
C PHE A 136 7.47 -9.86 -20.75
N ILE A 137 7.30 -9.83 -19.43
CA ILE A 137 8.27 -9.22 -18.52
C ILE A 137 9.65 -9.89 -18.65
N GLY A 138 9.68 -11.21 -18.82
CA GLY A 138 10.90 -12.01 -19.05
C GLY A 138 11.72 -11.53 -20.25
N TYR A 139 11.05 -11.12 -21.32
CA TYR A 139 11.70 -10.57 -22.50
C TYR A 139 12.26 -9.16 -22.25
N ILE A 140 11.51 -8.33 -21.52
CA ILE A 140 11.92 -6.96 -21.14
C ILE A 140 13.22 -7.00 -20.29
N PHE A 141 13.35 -7.96 -19.36
CA PHE A 141 14.56 -8.15 -18.54
C PHE A 141 15.85 -8.37 -19.34
N LYS A 142 15.77 -8.86 -20.59
CA LYS A 142 16.97 -9.10 -21.40
C LYS A 142 17.60 -7.79 -21.89
N TYR A 143 16.80 -6.72 -22.01
CA TYR A 143 17.21 -5.48 -22.67
C TYR A 143 17.32 -4.29 -21.73
N ILE A 144 16.66 -4.30 -20.56
CA ILE A 144 16.74 -3.19 -19.60
C ILE A 144 17.86 -3.45 -18.58
N PRO A 145 18.88 -2.57 -18.49
CA PRO A 145 19.93 -2.69 -17.48
C PRO A 145 19.36 -2.49 -16.07
N ARG A 146 19.89 -3.21 -15.08
CA ARG A 146 19.38 -3.22 -13.69
C ARG A 146 19.38 -1.82 -13.07
N GLU A 147 20.34 -0.99 -13.46
CA GLU A 147 20.55 0.37 -12.98
C GLU A 147 19.42 1.31 -13.43
N ALA A 148 18.89 1.12 -14.63
CA ALA A 148 17.79 1.95 -15.16
C ALA A 148 16.47 1.70 -14.41
N LEU A 149 16.28 0.50 -13.87
CA LEU A 149 15.07 0.11 -13.12
C LEU A 149 14.98 0.85 -11.78
N MET A 150 16.11 1.15 -11.14
CA MET A 150 16.10 1.81 -9.83
C MET A 150 15.65 3.28 -9.92
N GLY A 151 15.85 3.94 -11.07
CA GLY A 151 15.57 5.37 -11.21
C GLY A 151 14.09 5.74 -11.04
N ALA A 152 13.19 4.99 -11.68
CA ALA A 152 11.75 5.25 -11.61
C ALA A 152 11.19 5.01 -10.20
N THR A 153 11.58 3.89 -9.57
CA THR A 153 11.14 3.55 -8.22
C THR A 153 11.67 4.53 -7.17
N VAL A 154 12.95 4.94 -7.28
CA VAL A 154 13.53 5.96 -6.40
C VAL A 154 12.83 7.31 -6.58
N GLY A 155 12.53 7.72 -7.82
CA GLY A 155 11.77 8.94 -8.08
C GLY A 155 10.38 8.92 -7.45
N GLY A 156 9.65 7.81 -7.60
CA GLY A 156 8.35 7.60 -6.96
C GLY A 156 8.42 7.61 -5.43
N ALA A 157 9.41 6.91 -4.85
CA ALA A 157 9.64 6.88 -3.42
C ALA A 157 10.00 8.27 -2.86
N LEU A 158 10.94 8.99 -3.48
CA LEU A 158 11.32 10.34 -3.04
C LEU A 158 10.16 11.32 -3.18
N THR A 159 9.48 11.33 -4.32
CA THR A 159 8.37 12.26 -4.55
C THR A 159 7.26 11.97 -3.56
N TRP A 160 6.86 10.71 -3.39
CA TRP A 160 5.66 10.41 -2.64
C TRP A 160 5.89 10.17 -1.15
N MET A 161 6.92 9.41 -0.77
CA MET A 161 7.21 9.13 0.64
C MET A 161 7.78 10.34 1.38
N ILE A 162 8.38 11.30 0.67
CA ILE A 162 8.89 12.53 1.29
C ILE A 162 7.85 13.65 1.18
N LEU A 163 7.32 13.96 -0.02
CA LEU A 163 6.43 15.12 -0.16
C LEU A 163 5.06 14.93 0.46
N SER A 164 4.49 13.71 0.43
CA SER A 164 3.16 13.46 0.98
C SER A 164 3.09 13.75 2.49
N PRO A 165 3.98 13.19 3.35
CA PRO A 165 3.95 13.52 4.78
C PRO A 165 4.57 14.89 5.10
N LEU A 166 5.39 15.48 4.22
CA LEU A 166 5.98 16.81 4.46
C LEU A 166 4.91 17.89 4.67
N GLY A 167 3.84 17.89 3.86
CA GLY A 167 2.77 18.87 3.99
C GLY A 167 2.08 18.80 5.36
N GLU A 168 1.75 17.59 5.81
CA GLU A 168 1.18 17.35 7.13
C GLU A 168 2.20 17.64 8.24
N ALA A 169 3.49 17.38 8.00
CA ALA A 169 4.56 17.63 8.95
C ALA A 169 4.67 19.10 9.36
N TYR A 170 4.40 20.01 8.42
CA TYR A 170 4.39 21.44 8.70
C TYR A 170 3.18 21.93 9.48
N THR A 171 2.11 21.14 9.60
CA THR A 171 0.92 21.55 10.37
C THR A 171 1.13 21.44 11.88
N ALA A 172 1.95 20.48 12.31
CA ALA A 172 2.25 20.22 13.73
C ALA A 172 3.77 19.98 13.95
N PRO A 173 4.63 20.96 13.63
CA PRO A 173 6.09 20.79 13.64
C PRO A 173 6.63 20.48 15.05
N TRP A 174 5.97 20.99 16.11
CA TRP A 174 6.36 20.73 17.49
C TRP A 174 6.14 19.28 17.94
N VAL A 175 5.33 18.49 17.23
CA VAL A 175 5.19 17.04 17.47
C VAL A 175 6.20 16.27 16.62
N ILE A 176 6.31 16.62 15.34
CA ILE A 176 7.00 15.80 14.34
C ILE A 176 8.51 15.99 14.39
N ILE A 177 9.01 17.22 14.62
CA ILE A 177 10.45 17.49 14.72
C ILE A 177 11.07 16.73 15.91
N PRO A 178 10.53 16.79 17.15
CA PRO A 178 11.08 15.99 18.25
C PRO A 178 11.04 14.49 17.98
N THR A 179 9.95 14.01 17.40
CA THR A 179 9.77 12.58 17.06
C THR A 179 10.81 12.11 16.05
N LEU A 180 11.04 12.88 14.98
CA LEU A 180 12.09 12.62 13.99
C LEU A 180 13.49 12.69 14.59
N PHE A 181 13.76 13.68 15.44
CA PHE A 181 15.06 13.84 16.10
C PHE A 181 15.42 12.62 16.96
N ILE A 182 14.45 12.11 17.72
CA ILE A 182 14.58 10.88 18.51
C ILE A 182 14.86 9.69 17.58
N LEU A 183 14.10 9.57 16.50
CA LEU A 183 14.23 8.46 15.55
C LEU A 183 15.63 8.46 14.90
N PHE A 184 16.10 9.60 14.41
CA PHE A 184 17.44 9.73 13.85
C PHE A 184 18.54 9.47 14.89
N THR A 185 18.37 9.93 16.12
CA THR A 185 19.35 9.67 17.19
C THR A 185 19.53 8.18 17.44
N PHE A 186 18.44 7.41 17.49
CA PHE A 186 18.52 5.97 17.68
C PHE A 186 19.05 5.22 16.44
N TYR A 187 18.55 5.55 15.24
CA TYR A 187 18.94 4.83 14.03
C TYR A 187 20.35 5.20 13.53
N MET A 188 20.69 6.50 13.45
CA MET A 188 22.02 6.93 13.01
C MET A 188 23.07 6.74 14.10
N GLY A 189 22.67 6.80 15.38
CA GLY A 189 23.55 6.48 16.50
C GLY A 189 23.72 4.98 16.74
N GLU A 190 23.02 4.12 15.99
CA GLU A 190 22.94 2.66 16.19
C GLU A 190 22.62 2.25 17.64
N ILE A 191 21.93 3.12 18.38
CA ILE A 191 21.61 2.93 19.79
C ILE A 191 20.44 1.97 19.88
N LYS A 192 20.67 0.79 20.44
CA LYS A 192 19.62 -0.19 20.73
C LYS A 192 19.04 0.10 22.11
N PRO A 193 17.80 0.62 22.22
CA PRO A 193 17.19 0.90 23.51
C PRO A 193 17.00 -0.39 24.32
N LYS A 194 17.06 -0.28 25.65
CA LYS A 194 16.89 -1.42 26.57
C LYS A 194 15.46 -2.00 26.55
N PHE A 195 14.47 -1.19 26.18
CA PHE A 195 13.06 -1.58 26.11
C PHE A 195 12.40 -0.97 24.87
N GLY A 196 11.69 -1.80 24.09
CA GLY A 196 11.00 -1.38 22.87
C GLY A 196 11.92 -1.16 21.67
N SER A 197 11.34 -0.88 20.51
CA SER A 197 12.08 -0.46 19.32
C SER A 197 12.24 1.07 19.30
N PRO A 198 13.28 1.62 18.65
CA PRO A 198 13.41 3.06 18.42
C PRO A 198 12.14 3.74 17.89
N ALA A 199 11.46 3.06 16.96
CA ALA A 199 10.21 3.54 16.38
C ALA A 199 9.08 3.62 17.43
N LEU A 200 8.94 2.62 18.31
CA LEU A 200 7.93 2.64 19.37
C LEU A 200 8.16 3.78 20.38
N ILE A 201 9.42 4.03 20.73
CA ILE A 201 9.77 5.15 21.63
C ILE A 201 9.41 6.48 20.99
N ALA A 202 9.76 6.66 19.70
CA ALA A 202 9.42 7.86 18.95
C ALA A 202 7.90 8.06 18.87
N ILE A 203 7.13 7.02 18.54
CA ILE A 203 5.66 7.06 18.50
C ILE A 203 5.09 7.42 19.87
N GLY A 204 5.59 6.82 20.96
CA GLY A 204 5.10 7.09 22.31
C GLY A 204 5.33 8.55 22.73
N ILE A 205 6.52 9.08 22.47
CA ILE A 205 6.85 10.47 22.78
C ILE A 205 6.07 11.44 21.90
N GLY A 206 5.99 11.19 20.58
CA GLY A 206 5.19 12.01 19.68
C GLY A 206 3.72 12.05 20.08
N THR A 207 3.16 10.90 20.47
CA THR A 207 1.79 10.80 21.01
C THR A 207 1.64 11.63 22.29
N ALA A 208 2.56 11.51 23.25
CA ALA A 208 2.51 12.28 24.49
C ALA A 208 2.57 13.79 24.24
N ILE A 209 3.45 14.25 23.34
CA ILE A 209 3.54 15.66 22.96
C ILE A 209 2.24 16.14 22.30
N ALA A 210 1.64 15.34 21.42
CA ALA A 210 0.37 15.68 20.76
C ALA A 210 -0.80 15.82 21.74
N TRP A 211 -0.85 14.98 22.78
CA TRP A 211 -1.83 15.11 23.87
C TRP A 211 -1.58 16.38 24.71
N LEU A 212 -0.32 16.62 25.09
CA LEU A 212 0.04 17.78 25.91
C LEU A 212 -0.13 19.11 25.16
N SER A 213 0.08 19.13 23.85
CA SER A 213 -0.11 20.31 23.02
C SER A 213 -1.57 20.60 22.68
N GLY A 214 -2.51 19.77 23.13
CA GLY A 214 -3.94 19.90 22.84
C GLY A 214 -4.32 19.61 21.38
N LEU A 215 -3.47 18.92 20.62
CA LEU A 215 -3.80 18.46 19.25
C LEU A 215 -4.77 17.27 19.27
N MET A 216 -4.66 16.41 20.29
CA MET A 216 -5.60 15.30 20.49
C MET A 216 -6.67 15.69 21.51
N HIS A 217 -7.94 15.49 21.13
CA HIS A 217 -9.09 15.74 21.99
C HIS A 217 -9.80 14.43 22.35
N ILE A 218 -10.25 14.33 23.61
CA ILE A 218 -11.03 13.18 24.10
C ILE A 218 -12.31 12.98 23.30
N ASN A 219 -12.96 14.06 22.85
CA ASN A 219 -14.18 13.96 22.05
C ASN A 219 -13.91 13.29 20.69
N SER A 220 -12.82 13.65 20.02
CA SER A 220 -12.40 13.04 18.75
C SER A 220 -12.02 11.56 18.93
N LEU A 221 -11.46 11.21 20.10
CA LEU A 221 -11.20 9.82 20.45
C LEU A 221 -12.51 9.04 20.61
N GLN A 222 -13.48 9.57 21.34
CA GLN A 222 -14.80 8.95 21.51
C GLN A 222 -15.55 8.80 20.17
N GLU A 223 -15.51 9.81 19.31
CA GLU A 223 -16.06 9.74 17.94
C GLU A 223 -15.33 8.72 17.06
N SER A 224 -14.04 8.48 17.29
CA SER A 224 -13.33 7.42 16.57
C SER A 224 -13.88 6.03 16.90
N PHE A 225 -14.35 5.82 18.14
CA PHE A 225 -15.00 4.56 18.56
C PHE A 225 -16.43 4.41 18.04
N SER A 226 -17.13 5.50 17.67
CA SER A 226 -18.52 5.42 17.18
C SER A 226 -18.64 4.78 15.79
N ASN A 227 -17.55 4.77 15.02
CA ASN A 227 -17.48 4.14 13.71
C ASN A 227 -16.96 2.69 13.77
N ILE A 228 -16.76 2.13 14.96
CA ILE A 228 -16.45 0.70 15.12
C ILE A 228 -17.74 -0.08 14.96
N GLY A 229 -17.89 -0.69 13.79
CA GLY A 229 -19.01 -1.55 13.45
C GLY A 229 -18.51 -2.85 12.84
N PHE A 230 -19.39 -3.86 12.83
CA PHE A 230 -19.18 -5.06 12.02
C PHE A 230 -19.66 -4.78 10.61
N TYR A 231 -18.71 -4.60 9.68
CA TYR A 231 -19.00 -4.35 8.28
C TYR A 231 -18.61 -5.57 7.46
N LEU A 232 -19.57 -6.13 6.72
CA LEU A 232 -19.34 -7.21 5.77
C LEU A 232 -19.17 -6.61 4.36
N PRO A 233 -18.19 -7.06 3.57
CA PRO A 233 -18.06 -6.64 2.18
C PRO A 233 -19.31 -7.09 1.41
N SER A 234 -20.06 -6.13 0.88
CA SER A 234 -21.21 -6.40 0.01
C SER A 234 -20.76 -6.48 -1.45
N PHE A 235 -21.26 -7.46 -2.21
CA PHE A 235 -21.04 -7.51 -3.65
C PHE A 235 -21.87 -6.44 -4.35
N GLN A 236 -21.21 -5.51 -5.04
CA GLN A 236 -21.88 -4.48 -5.83
C GLN A 236 -21.82 -4.82 -7.32
N PHE A 237 -22.95 -5.29 -7.84
CA PHE A 237 -23.12 -5.49 -9.29
C PHE A 237 -23.58 -4.18 -9.93
N GLY A 238 -22.97 -3.81 -11.06
CA GLY A 238 -23.34 -2.62 -11.82
C GLY A 238 -22.54 -1.35 -11.53
N LEU A 239 -21.48 -1.42 -10.70
CA LEU A 239 -20.57 -0.28 -10.54
C LEU A 239 -19.81 0.03 -11.84
N LEU A 240 -19.50 -0.98 -12.65
CA LEU A 240 -18.82 -0.84 -13.94
C LEU A 240 -19.82 -0.55 -15.07
N THR A 241 -20.38 0.66 -15.08
CA THR A 241 -21.27 1.12 -16.15
C THR A 241 -20.50 1.37 -17.45
N SER A 242 -21.14 1.17 -18.61
CA SER A 242 -20.53 1.47 -19.92
C SER A 242 -19.95 2.88 -20.03
N LYS A 243 -20.62 3.88 -19.43
CA LYS A 243 -20.15 5.26 -19.36
C LYS A 243 -18.86 5.41 -18.54
N ALA A 244 -18.75 4.69 -17.43
CA ALA A 244 -17.56 4.70 -16.59
C ALA A 244 -16.38 4.04 -17.30
N LEU A 245 -16.61 2.93 -18.01
CA LEU A 245 -15.59 2.27 -18.81
C LEU A 245 -15.10 3.17 -19.96
N GLN A 246 -16.00 3.85 -20.67
CA GLN A 246 -15.63 4.81 -21.71
C GLN A 246 -14.80 5.98 -21.16
N THR A 247 -15.15 6.49 -19.98
CA THR A 247 -14.40 7.57 -19.33
C THR A 247 -13.04 7.07 -18.84
N ALA A 248 -12.96 5.83 -18.36
CA ALA A 248 -11.70 5.20 -17.95
C ALA A 248 -10.70 5.06 -19.13
N LEU A 249 -11.18 4.88 -20.36
CA LEU A 249 -10.31 4.85 -21.54
C LEU A 249 -9.59 6.18 -21.82
N ASN A 250 -10.14 7.31 -21.38
CA ASN A 250 -9.45 8.60 -21.49
C ASN A 250 -8.19 8.65 -20.61
N TYR A 251 -8.14 7.82 -19.56
CA TYR A 251 -6.98 7.67 -18.70
C TYR A 251 -5.97 6.65 -19.21
N LEU A 252 -6.17 6.05 -20.39
CA LEU A 252 -5.26 5.04 -20.93
C LEU A 252 -3.79 5.49 -21.01
N PRO A 253 -3.46 6.74 -21.41
CA PRO A 253 -2.07 7.21 -21.39
C PRO A 253 -1.47 7.23 -19.98
N LEU A 254 -2.24 7.64 -18.97
CA LEU A 254 -1.83 7.61 -17.57
C LEU A 254 -1.64 6.16 -17.09
N ILE A 255 -2.59 5.27 -17.42
CA ILE A 255 -2.52 3.85 -17.10
C ILE A 255 -1.25 3.21 -17.67
N LEU A 256 -0.93 3.48 -18.94
CA LEU A 256 0.24 2.93 -19.61
C LEU A 256 1.55 3.49 -19.01
N ALA A 257 1.61 4.80 -18.74
CA ALA A 257 2.78 5.40 -18.11
C ALA A 257 3.03 4.82 -16.71
N TYR A 258 1.95 4.69 -15.92
CA TYR A 258 2.02 4.12 -14.57
C TYR A 258 2.36 2.62 -14.60
N LEU A 259 1.81 1.86 -15.56
CA LEU A 259 2.12 0.45 -15.76
C LEU A 259 3.62 0.22 -15.99
N LEU A 260 4.26 1.05 -16.82
CA LEU A 260 5.69 0.94 -17.03
C LEU A 260 6.49 1.21 -15.75
N ALA A 261 6.11 2.22 -14.98
CA ALA A 261 6.75 2.50 -13.69
C ALA A 261 6.58 1.32 -12.72
N GLU A 262 5.39 0.73 -12.64
CA GLU A 262 5.12 -0.34 -11.68
C GLU A 262 5.78 -1.67 -12.07
N LEU A 263 5.89 -1.95 -13.38
CA LEU A 263 6.71 -3.06 -13.86
C LEU A 263 8.17 -2.90 -13.39
N THR A 264 8.75 -1.69 -13.42
CA THR A 264 10.12 -1.52 -12.91
C THR A 264 10.25 -1.76 -11.39
N ALA A 265 9.23 -1.41 -10.61
CA ALA A 265 9.20 -1.68 -9.17
C ALA A 265 9.08 -3.19 -8.88
N ASP A 266 8.22 -3.90 -9.60
CA ASP A 266 8.10 -5.37 -9.53
C ASP A 266 9.45 -6.03 -9.87
N MET A 267 10.15 -5.52 -10.89
CA MET A 267 11.47 -6.03 -11.28
C MET A 267 12.52 -5.84 -10.19
N GLN A 268 12.49 -4.71 -9.46
CA GLN A 268 13.40 -4.48 -8.32
C GLN A 268 13.13 -5.48 -7.19
N ALA A 269 11.86 -5.77 -6.89
CA ALA A 269 11.50 -6.74 -5.87
C ALA A 269 12.07 -8.14 -6.19
N PHE A 270 11.96 -8.58 -7.46
CA PHE A 270 12.60 -9.83 -7.90
C PHE A 270 14.12 -9.81 -7.79
N ALA A 271 14.77 -8.70 -8.17
CA ALA A 271 16.22 -8.59 -8.07
C ALA A 271 16.72 -8.62 -6.61
N GLN A 272 15.98 -8.01 -5.68
CA GLN A 272 16.26 -8.06 -4.25
C GLN A 272 16.07 -9.46 -3.67
N ALA A 273 15.01 -10.16 -4.09
CA ALA A 273 14.79 -11.56 -3.72
C ALA A 273 15.94 -12.47 -4.17
N GLU A 274 16.38 -12.33 -5.44
CA GLU A 274 17.53 -13.09 -5.97
C GLU A 274 18.82 -12.80 -5.19
N GLY A 275 19.03 -11.53 -4.78
CA GLY A 275 20.16 -11.13 -3.93
C GLY A 275 20.18 -11.81 -2.55
N ASN A 276 19.02 -12.23 -2.06
CA ASN A 276 18.85 -12.95 -0.79
C ASN A 276 18.77 -14.49 -0.97
N GLY A 277 19.00 -15.00 -2.19
CA GLY A 277 18.95 -16.44 -2.49
C GLY A 277 17.54 -17.00 -2.69
N GLU A 278 16.52 -16.14 -2.84
CA GLU A 278 15.16 -16.53 -3.21
C GLU A 278 14.96 -16.43 -4.72
N TYR A 279 14.88 -17.58 -5.40
CA TYR A 279 14.69 -17.64 -6.85
C TYR A 279 13.24 -17.98 -7.19
N TYR A 280 12.55 -17.00 -7.78
CA TYR A 280 11.20 -17.17 -8.27
C TYR A 280 11.22 -17.52 -9.78
N PRO A 281 10.39 -18.48 -10.24
CA PRO A 281 10.36 -18.85 -11.64
C PRO A 281 9.87 -17.67 -12.49
N ARG A 282 10.76 -17.15 -13.34
CA ARG A 282 10.40 -16.18 -14.38
C ARG A 282 9.65 -16.96 -15.46
N ARG A 283 8.33 -16.80 -15.54
CA ARG A 283 7.56 -17.36 -16.66
C ARG A 283 8.09 -16.70 -17.94
N THR A 284 8.79 -17.50 -18.74
CA THR A 284 9.27 -17.16 -20.09
C THR A 284 8.11 -17.07 -21.07
#